data_AF-A0AAD6F6Y4-F1
#
_entry.id   AF-A0AAD6F6Y4-F1
#
_cell.length_a   1.000
_cell.length_b   1.000
_cell.length_c   1.000
_cell.angle_alpha   90.00
_cell.angle_beta   90.00
_cell.angle_gamma   90.00
#
_symmetry.space_group_name_H-M   'P 1'
#
loop_
_entity.id
_entity.type
_entity.pdbx_description
1 polymer ?
#
loop_
_entity_poly.entity_id
_entity_poly.type
_entity_poly.pdbx_seq_one_letter_code
_entity_poly.pdbx_strand_id
1 'polypeptide(L)'
;TPSPSLKRSVSFPQPAEKLLPSKSIIKPGFSPSLDKKVNKAPGVEFKQDLMKSQTLPRSNSAQAKRALFERMNSEPIKPKDSKPKLKRSQSFGPSSASGIKQMLLEWCRSKTIGYQNIDMQNFSSSWSDGMAFCALVHSFFPLDFDYNTLEPKNRKQNLEQAFTTAEKQADCLRLIEVDDMLVMGDRPDAMCVFTYVQSLYNHLKTFE
;
A
#
# COMPACT_ATOMS: atom_id res chain seq x y z
N THR A 1 -7.54 52.76 -26.91
CA THR A 1 -7.72 52.45 -28.34
C THR A 1 -6.95 53.46 -29.15
N PRO A 2 -6.27 53.12 -30.28
CA PRO A 2 -5.97 51.80 -30.86
C PRO A 2 -4.46 51.49 -30.93
N SER A 3 -4.12 50.20 -30.99
CA SER A 3 -2.90 49.69 -31.65
C SER A 3 -3.18 49.52 -33.15
N PRO A 4 -2.14 49.43 -34.00
CA PRO A 4 -1.93 48.12 -34.63
C PRO A 4 -0.46 47.72 -34.91
N SER A 5 -0.21 46.44 -34.62
CA SER A 5 0.52 45.41 -35.39
C SER A 5 1.78 45.73 -36.20
N LEU A 6 2.87 45.00 -35.89
CA LEU A 6 3.81 44.46 -36.89
C LEU A 6 4.24 43.04 -36.51
N LYS A 7 4.00 42.09 -37.42
CA LYS A 7 4.42 40.68 -37.39
C LYS A 7 5.83 40.53 -37.97
N ARG A 8 6.66 39.64 -37.41
CA ARG A 8 7.82 39.01 -38.07
C ARG A 8 8.17 37.71 -37.32
N SER A 9 7.72 36.54 -37.76
CA SER A 9 8.29 35.64 -38.78
C SER A 9 9.66 35.04 -38.43
N VAL A 10 9.60 33.75 -38.05
CA VAL A 10 10.48 32.60 -38.33
C VAL A 10 12.01 32.74 -38.26
N SER A 11 12.67 31.84 -37.50
CA SER A 11 13.43 30.70 -38.06
C SER A 11 14.16 29.89 -36.98
N PHE A 12 14.01 28.57 -37.05
CA PHE A 12 14.91 27.55 -36.49
C PHE A 12 16.13 27.41 -37.43
N PRO A 13 17.31 27.04 -36.91
CA PRO A 13 17.85 25.72 -37.30
C PRO A 13 18.68 25.01 -36.20
N GLN A 14 18.44 23.71 -36.06
CA GLN A 14 19.45 22.68 -35.77
C GLN A 14 20.08 22.27 -37.12
N PRO A 15 21.33 21.76 -37.22
CA PRO A 15 21.61 20.35 -36.84
C PRO A 15 23.07 19.95 -36.51
N ALA A 16 23.22 18.68 -36.08
CA ALA A 16 24.33 17.73 -36.37
C ALA A 16 25.71 18.01 -35.71
N GLU A 17 26.54 17.04 -35.31
CA GLU A 17 26.56 15.58 -35.48
C GLU A 17 27.57 14.95 -34.50
N LYS A 18 27.36 13.65 -34.21
CA LYS A 18 28.35 12.56 -34.00
C LYS A 18 29.59 12.78 -33.12
N LEU A 19 29.80 11.85 -32.17
CA LEU A 19 30.97 10.95 -32.13
C LEU A 19 30.89 9.97 -30.93
N LEU A 20 30.54 8.72 -31.22
CA LEU A 20 31.15 7.51 -30.62
C LEU A 20 31.97 6.88 -31.77
N PRO A 21 33.10 6.17 -31.56
CA PRO A 21 33.21 5.09 -30.56
C PRO A 21 34.60 4.91 -29.92
N SER A 22 34.70 4.09 -28.87
CA SER A 22 35.91 3.31 -28.60
C SER A 22 35.56 2.01 -27.89
N LYS A 23 35.79 0.90 -28.59
CA LYS A 23 35.83 -0.48 -28.09
C LYS A 23 37.29 -0.86 -27.83
N SER A 24 37.56 -1.56 -26.73
CA SER A 24 38.53 -2.67 -26.67
C SER A 24 38.54 -3.26 -25.26
N ILE A 25 38.08 -4.51 -25.08
CA ILE A 25 38.92 -5.74 -24.87
C ILE A 25 39.37 -5.79 -23.39
N ILE A 26 39.05 -6.81 -22.56
CA ILE A 26 39.56 -8.19 -22.54
C ILE A 26 38.56 -9.14 -21.84
N LYS A 27 38.26 -10.29 -22.46
CA LYS A 27 37.96 -11.61 -21.82
C LYS A 27 39.25 -12.46 -21.99
N PRO A 28 39.62 -13.40 -21.10
CA PRO A 28 38.93 -14.69 -20.89
C PRO A 28 38.82 -15.06 -19.39
N GLY A 29 37.87 -15.85 -18.89
CA GLY A 29 37.59 -17.23 -19.26
C GLY A 29 38.47 -18.17 -18.43
N PHE A 30 37.92 -18.84 -17.41
CA PHE A 30 38.32 -20.19 -16.97
C PHE A 30 37.43 -20.66 -15.80
N SER A 31 36.64 -21.72 -16.04
CA SER A 31 36.31 -22.71 -15.01
C SER A 31 37.20 -23.93 -15.28
N PRO A 32 37.62 -24.66 -14.24
CA PRO A 32 36.99 -25.97 -14.02
C PRO A 32 36.83 -26.33 -12.53
N SER A 33 36.12 -27.45 -12.34
CA SER A 33 35.66 -28.04 -11.09
C SER A 33 36.66 -29.06 -10.49
N LEU A 34 36.33 -29.54 -9.28
CA LEU A 34 36.83 -30.74 -8.53
C LEU A 34 38.13 -30.53 -7.72
N ASP A 35 38.28 -30.95 -6.44
CA ASP A 35 37.84 -32.18 -5.76
C ASP A 35 37.68 -32.06 -4.21
N LYS A 36 36.64 -32.74 -3.70
CA LYS A 36 36.53 -33.67 -2.54
C LYS A 36 37.42 -33.49 -1.27
N LYS A 37 36.76 -33.46 -0.10
CA LYS A 37 36.52 -34.64 0.81
C LYS A 37 35.79 -34.20 2.09
N VAL A 38 34.56 -34.67 2.30
CA VAL A 38 34.14 -35.83 3.13
C VAL A 38 34.07 -35.54 4.63
N ASN A 39 32.83 -35.59 5.14
CA ASN A 39 32.35 -36.39 6.28
C ASN A 39 30.83 -36.15 6.37
N LYS A 40 29.92 -37.03 6.77
CA LYS A 40 29.73 -38.49 6.83
C LYS A 40 28.23 -38.62 7.23
N ALA A 41 27.47 -39.46 6.53
CA ALA A 41 26.04 -39.79 6.77
C ALA A 41 25.79 -40.44 8.16
N PRO A 42 24.56 -40.81 8.61
CA PRO A 42 23.23 -40.93 7.95
C PRO A 42 22.10 -40.18 8.71
N GLY A 43 20.86 -39.98 8.24
CA GLY A 43 19.89 -40.86 7.59
C GLY A 43 18.94 -41.45 8.65
N VAL A 44 17.73 -40.88 8.82
CA VAL A 44 16.46 -41.46 9.35
C VAL A 44 15.41 -40.33 9.33
N GLU A 45 14.43 -40.33 8.42
CA GLU A 45 13.12 -41.01 8.47
C GLU A 45 12.18 -40.56 9.60
N PHE A 46 11.00 -40.13 9.13
CA PHE A 46 9.77 -39.83 9.84
C PHE A 46 9.47 -40.80 10.98
N LYS A 47 9.10 -40.26 12.15
CA LYS A 47 7.98 -40.80 12.93
C LYS A 47 7.47 -39.83 14.00
N GLN A 48 6.16 -39.68 13.93
CA GLN A 48 5.21 -39.16 14.90
C GLN A 48 5.43 -39.85 16.26
N ASP A 49 5.60 -39.08 17.34
CA ASP A 49 5.21 -39.58 18.66
C ASP A 49 4.92 -38.46 19.65
N LEU A 50 4.07 -38.86 20.58
CA LEU A 50 3.17 -38.14 21.45
C LEU A 50 3.86 -37.89 22.79
N MET A 51 3.88 -36.65 23.31
CA MET A 51 4.15 -36.41 24.74
C MET A 51 2.94 -35.79 25.43
N LYS A 52 2.48 -36.55 26.43
CA LYS A 52 1.24 -36.40 27.19
C LYS A 52 1.33 -35.34 28.28
N SER A 53 0.18 -34.73 28.51
CA SER A 53 -0.22 -33.94 29.67
C SER A 53 -0.20 -34.72 30.99
N GLN A 54 0.12 -34.01 32.07
CA GLN A 54 -0.32 -34.24 33.46
C GLN A 54 -1.74 -33.62 33.61
N THR A 55 -2.77 -34.07 34.35
CA THR A 55 -2.93 -34.87 35.60
C THR A 55 -4.37 -35.42 35.76
N LEU A 56 -4.50 -36.64 36.34
CA LEU A 56 -5.55 -37.16 37.28
C LEU A 56 -7.01 -37.44 36.77
N PRO A 57 -7.90 -38.11 37.55
CA PRO A 57 -8.14 -39.56 37.50
C PRO A 57 -9.56 -39.97 37.09
N ARG A 58 -9.70 -41.30 36.94
CA ARG A 58 -10.83 -42.14 36.49
C ARG A 58 -12.16 -41.91 37.22
N SER A 59 -13.28 -41.79 36.49
CA SER A 59 -14.61 -42.22 36.95
C SER A 59 -15.57 -42.47 35.76
N ASN A 60 -16.28 -43.59 35.86
CA ASN A 60 -17.19 -44.15 34.86
C ASN A 60 -18.37 -43.22 34.54
N SER A 61 -18.53 -42.80 33.29
CA SER A 61 -19.77 -42.14 32.83
C SER A 61 -20.10 -42.42 31.36
N ALA A 62 -19.96 -43.68 30.94
CA ALA A 62 -20.46 -44.14 29.62
C ALA A 62 -22.01 -44.25 29.56
N GLN A 63 -22.72 -43.83 30.60
CA GLN A 63 -24.19 -43.84 30.68
C GLN A 63 -24.83 -42.44 30.56
N ALA A 64 -24.07 -41.34 30.67
CA ALA A 64 -24.66 -39.99 30.66
C ALA A 64 -24.91 -39.39 29.26
N LYS A 65 -24.47 -40.09 28.18
CA LYS A 65 -24.58 -39.57 26.80
C LYS A 65 -25.69 -40.21 25.95
N ARG A 66 -26.45 -41.17 26.50
CA ARG A 66 -27.54 -41.85 25.76
C ARG A 66 -28.94 -41.35 26.11
N ALA A 67 -29.14 -40.75 27.28
CA ALA A 67 -30.46 -40.31 27.72
C ALA A 67 -30.96 -38.99 27.08
N LEU A 68 -30.10 -38.25 26.36
CA LEU A 68 -30.47 -36.95 25.77
C LEU A 68 -30.91 -37.04 24.30
N PHE A 69 -30.77 -38.20 23.64
CA PHE A 69 -31.08 -38.35 22.21
C PHE A 69 -32.46 -38.96 21.94
N GLU A 70 -33.21 -39.39 22.96
CA GLU A 70 -34.45 -40.16 22.81
C GLU A 70 -35.73 -39.37 23.17
N ARG A 71 -35.65 -38.04 23.32
CA ARG A 71 -36.81 -37.20 23.69
C ARG A 71 -37.23 -36.19 22.61
N MET A 72 -37.00 -36.50 21.33
CA MET A 72 -37.41 -35.64 20.22
C MET A 72 -38.06 -36.42 19.06
N ASN A 73 -38.99 -37.33 19.38
CA ASN A 73 -39.94 -37.81 18.39
C ASN A 73 -41.38 -37.73 18.94
N SER A 74 -41.92 -36.51 18.93
CA SER A 74 -43.35 -36.24 18.83
C SER A 74 -43.57 -34.75 18.49
N GLU A 75 -43.99 -34.48 17.25
CA GLU A 75 -44.80 -33.30 16.93
C GLU A 75 -46.28 -33.62 17.25
N PRO A 76 -47.20 -32.64 17.51
CA PRO A 76 -47.26 -31.32 16.84
C PRO A 76 -47.72 -30.11 17.70
N ILE A 77 -47.71 -28.92 17.05
CA ILE A 77 -48.56 -27.70 17.21
C ILE A 77 -47.78 -26.37 17.46
N LYS A 78 -48.20 -25.34 16.68
CA LYS A 78 -47.68 -23.98 16.36
C LYS A 78 -47.62 -22.96 17.55
N PRO A 79 -47.38 -21.64 17.35
CA PRO A 79 -46.18 -20.90 16.89
C PRO A 79 -45.77 -19.75 17.85
N LYS A 80 -44.46 -19.40 17.90
CA LYS A 80 -43.75 -18.26 18.58
C LYS A 80 -42.54 -18.90 19.28
N ASP A 81 -41.30 -18.48 19.13
CA ASP A 81 -40.75 -17.14 19.29
C ASP A 81 -39.45 -16.97 18.47
N SER A 82 -39.23 -15.71 18.09
CA SER A 82 -37.98 -15.04 17.76
C SER A 82 -36.68 -15.82 17.99
N LYS A 83 -36.06 -16.28 16.90
CA LYS A 83 -34.64 -16.68 16.90
C LYS A 83 -33.77 -15.50 17.40
N PRO A 84 -32.91 -15.67 18.42
CA PRO A 84 -31.89 -14.67 18.69
C PRO A 84 -30.88 -14.73 17.54
N LYS A 85 -31.02 -13.83 16.56
CA LYS A 85 -29.93 -13.50 15.64
C LYS A 85 -28.84 -12.90 16.52
N LEU A 86 -27.77 -13.65 16.76
CA LEU A 86 -26.50 -13.09 17.24
C LEU A 86 -26.13 -11.97 16.28
N LYS A 87 -26.46 -10.72 16.64
CA LYS A 87 -25.95 -9.55 15.95
C LYS A 87 -24.46 -9.56 16.26
N ARG A 88 -23.67 -10.00 15.28
CA ARG A 88 -22.23 -9.71 15.23
C ARG A 88 -22.11 -8.22 15.51
N SER A 89 -21.53 -7.87 16.66
CA SER A 89 -21.32 -6.48 17.06
C SER A 89 -20.71 -5.76 15.87
N GLN A 90 -21.42 -4.79 15.33
CA GLN A 90 -20.85 -3.83 14.39
C GLN A 90 -19.85 -3.03 15.22
N SER A 91 -18.63 -3.57 15.33
CA SER A 91 -17.47 -2.80 15.74
C SER A 91 -17.38 -1.65 14.75
N PHE A 92 -17.42 -0.43 15.25
CA PHE A 92 -17.28 0.81 14.46
C PHE A 92 -15.85 0.99 13.88
N GLY A 93 -15.06 -0.09 13.79
CA GLY A 93 -13.78 -0.12 13.10
C GLY A 93 -13.90 -0.74 11.71
N PRO A 94 -13.05 -0.35 10.76
CA PRO A 94 -13.04 -0.91 9.42
C PRO A 94 -12.68 -2.40 9.48
N SER A 95 -13.71 -3.24 9.50
CA SER A 95 -13.57 -4.70 9.66
C SER A 95 -13.18 -5.39 8.36
N SER A 96 -13.02 -4.62 7.27
CA SER A 96 -12.66 -5.10 5.93
C SER A 96 -11.60 -4.20 5.30
N ALA A 97 -10.79 -4.76 4.40
CA ALA A 97 -9.78 -4.01 3.66
C ALA A 97 -10.37 -2.80 2.91
N SER A 98 -11.58 -2.94 2.36
CA SER A 98 -12.30 -1.83 1.74
C SER A 98 -12.65 -0.73 2.75
N GLY A 99 -13.04 -1.10 3.97
CA GLY A 99 -13.30 -0.13 5.04
C GLY A 99 -12.04 0.65 5.43
N ILE A 100 -10.88 -0.01 5.49
CA ILE A 100 -9.60 0.64 5.83
C ILE A 100 -9.23 1.64 4.74
N LYS A 101 -9.36 1.24 3.48
CA LYS A 101 -9.13 2.12 2.32
C LYS A 101 -10.01 3.37 2.37
N GLN A 102 -11.30 3.22 2.68
CA GLN A 102 -12.21 4.36 2.78
C GLN A 102 -11.87 5.27 3.97
N MET A 103 -11.56 4.70 5.14
CA MET A 103 -11.13 5.49 6.30
C MET A 103 -9.89 6.33 5.99
N LEU A 104 -8.91 5.74 5.29
CA LEU A 104 -7.68 6.42 4.92
C LEU A 104 -7.93 7.53 3.89
N LEU A 105 -8.78 7.30 2.87
CA LEU A 105 -9.18 8.35 1.93
C LEU A 105 -9.88 9.50 2.63
N GLU A 106 -10.80 9.19 3.56
CA GLU A 106 -11.53 10.19 4.31
C GLU A 106 -10.59 11.05 5.17
N TRP A 107 -9.61 10.43 5.81
CA TRP A 107 -8.56 11.17 6.52
C TRP A 107 -7.77 12.08 5.59
N CYS A 108 -7.34 11.59 4.42
CA CYS A 108 -6.61 12.43 3.46
C CYS A 108 -7.44 13.64 3.02
N ARG A 109 -8.74 13.44 2.74
CA ARG A 109 -9.67 14.53 2.40
C ARG A 109 -9.80 15.53 3.53
N SER A 110 -9.98 15.05 4.76
CA SER A 110 -10.09 15.92 5.94
C SER A 110 -8.86 16.80 6.15
N LYS A 111 -7.67 16.31 5.82
CA LYS A 111 -6.42 17.09 5.95
C LYS A 111 -6.20 18.09 4.82
N THR A 112 -6.88 17.92 3.70
CA THR A 112 -6.66 18.71 2.48
C THR A 112 -7.87 19.58 2.12
N ILE A 113 -8.75 19.87 3.08
CA ILE A 113 -9.86 20.79 2.87
C ILE A 113 -9.32 22.17 2.49
N GLY A 114 -9.82 22.72 1.38
CA GLY A 114 -9.45 24.06 0.89
C GLY A 114 -8.30 24.10 -0.12
N TYR A 115 -7.65 22.97 -0.41
CA TYR A 115 -6.65 22.89 -1.48
C TYR A 115 -7.33 22.79 -2.84
N GLN A 116 -6.76 23.47 -3.84
CA GLN A 116 -7.27 23.46 -5.21
C GLN A 116 -6.67 22.31 -6.02
N ASN A 117 -7.34 21.92 -7.11
CA ASN A 117 -6.86 20.90 -8.06
C ASN A 117 -6.67 19.51 -7.44
N ILE A 118 -7.42 19.18 -6.39
CA ILE A 118 -7.39 17.85 -5.78
C ILE A 118 -8.80 17.25 -5.69
N ASP A 119 -8.92 16.00 -6.11
CA ASP A 119 -10.11 15.18 -5.87
C ASP A 119 -9.69 13.74 -5.54
N MET A 120 -9.57 13.45 -4.25
CA MET A 120 -9.10 12.16 -3.75
C MET A 120 -10.25 11.15 -3.68
N GLN A 121 -10.49 10.43 -4.78
CA GLN A 121 -11.55 9.42 -4.87
C GLN A 121 -11.03 7.98 -4.79
N ASN A 122 -9.74 7.78 -5.07
CA ASN A 122 -9.13 6.46 -5.15
C ASN A 122 -7.65 6.54 -4.77
N PHE A 123 -6.96 5.40 -4.77
CA PHE A 123 -5.51 5.30 -4.57
C PHE A 123 -4.76 5.14 -5.90
N SER A 124 -5.25 5.70 -7.02
CA SER A 124 -4.61 5.56 -8.32
C SER A 124 -4.58 6.93 -9.01
N SER A 125 -5.50 7.20 -9.94
CA SER A 125 -5.49 8.41 -10.75
C SER A 125 -5.52 9.71 -9.96
N SER A 126 -6.21 9.73 -8.80
CA SER A 126 -6.26 10.89 -7.91
C SER A 126 -4.90 11.33 -7.35
N TRP A 127 -3.88 10.48 -7.45
CA TRP A 127 -2.53 10.73 -6.93
C TRP A 127 -1.49 10.87 -8.04
N SER A 128 -1.90 10.68 -9.29
CA SER A 128 -0.98 10.57 -10.42
C SER A 128 -0.19 11.87 -10.63
N ASP A 129 -0.83 13.02 -10.64
CA ASP A 129 -0.23 14.35 -10.87
C ASP A 129 0.64 14.91 -9.71
N GLY A 130 0.66 14.21 -8.57
CA GLY A 130 1.39 14.63 -7.36
C GLY A 130 0.72 15.72 -6.54
N MET A 131 -0.40 16.30 -6.97
CA MET A 131 -1.08 17.39 -6.25
C MET A 131 -1.67 16.93 -4.92
N ALA A 132 -2.22 15.72 -4.89
CA ALA A 132 -2.75 15.12 -3.67
C ALA A 132 -1.66 14.86 -2.62
N PHE A 133 -0.47 14.38 -3.04
CA PHE A 133 0.67 14.21 -2.15
C PHE A 133 1.18 15.55 -1.62
N CYS A 134 1.31 16.55 -2.49
CA CYS A 134 1.71 17.89 -2.09
C CYS A 134 0.73 18.48 -1.06
N ALA A 135 -0.57 18.41 -1.32
CA ALA A 135 -1.59 18.96 -0.42
C ALA A 135 -1.54 18.28 0.96
N LEU A 136 -1.42 16.95 0.96
CA LEU A 136 -1.38 16.18 2.19
C LEU A 136 -0.15 16.55 3.04
N VAL A 137 1.04 16.58 2.45
CA VAL A 137 2.27 16.91 3.18
C VAL A 137 2.27 18.39 3.63
N HIS A 138 1.85 19.29 2.73
CA HIS A 138 1.74 20.72 3.03
C HIS A 138 0.75 21.03 4.16
N SER A 139 -0.28 20.20 4.35
CA SER A 139 -1.23 20.39 5.46
C SER A 139 -0.59 20.29 6.85
N PHE A 140 0.50 19.55 6.98
CA PHE A 140 1.29 19.45 8.22
C PHE A 140 2.49 20.40 8.21
N PHE A 141 3.06 20.65 7.03
CA PHE A 141 4.26 21.45 6.88
C PHE A 141 4.08 22.59 5.86
N PRO A 142 3.25 23.59 6.16
CA PRO A 142 2.94 24.68 5.22
C PRO A 142 4.13 25.64 4.98
N LEU A 143 5.22 25.48 5.72
CA LEU A 143 6.43 26.30 5.60
C LEU A 143 7.49 25.70 4.68
N ASP A 144 7.38 24.43 4.31
CA ASP A 144 8.41 23.73 3.51
C ASP A 144 8.36 24.08 2.03
N PHE A 145 7.19 24.42 1.48
CA PHE A 145 7.01 24.86 0.10
C PHE A 145 5.67 25.59 -0.07
N ASP A 146 5.51 26.39 -1.12
CA ASP A 146 4.25 27.09 -1.41
C ASP A 146 3.38 26.27 -2.37
N TYR A 147 2.29 25.69 -1.86
CA TYR A 147 1.35 24.90 -2.65
C TYR A 147 0.72 25.69 -3.81
N ASN A 148 0.50 27.00 -3.65
CA ASN A 148 -0.22 27.80 -4.66
C ASN A 148 0.59 28.01 -5.94
N THR A 149 1.90 27.78 -5.88
CA THR A 149 2.80 27.85 -7.03
C THR A 149 2.84 26.55 -7.83
N LEU A 150 2.28 25.46 -7.30
CA LEU A 150 2.29 24.15 -7.93
C LEU A 150 1.21 24.03 -9.00
N GLU A 151 1.54 23.34 -10.09
CA GLU A 151 0.63 23.06 -11.19
C GLU A 151 0.53 21.55 -11.43
N PRO A 152 -0.67 20.99 -11.70
CA PRO A 152 -0.86 19.56 -11.99
C PRO A 152 -0.02 19.05 -13.18
N LYS A 153 0.36 19.94 -14.10
CA LYS A 153 1.18 19.62 -15.27
C LYS A 153 2.63 19.26 -14.89
N ASN A 154 3.14 19.79 -13.78
CA ASN A 154 4.51 19.61 -13.34
C ASN A 154 4.68 18.37 -12.46
N ARG A 155 4.12 17.24 -12.93
CA ARG A 155 4.02 15.98 -12.18
C ARG A 155 5.30 15.56 -11.48
N LYS A 156 6.43 15.58 -12.19
CA LYS A 156 7.74 15.17 -11.65
C LYS A 156 8.14 16.03 -10.45
N GLN A 157 7.99 17.35 -10.58
CA GLN A 157 8.36 18.30 -9.52
C GLN A 157 7.43 18.17 -8.32
N ASN A 158 6.13 18.02 -8.54
CA ASN A 158 5.15 17.84 -7.46
C ASN A 158 5.46 16.57 -6.64
N LEU A 159 5.71 15.45 -7.31
CA LEU A 159 6.04 14.19 -6.64
C LEU A 159 7.37 14.28 -5.88
N GLU A 160 8.42 14.83 -6.50
CA GLU A 160 9.72 15.00 -5.85
C GLU A 160 9.63 15.89 -4.61
N GLN A 161 8.91 17.02 -4.73
CA GLN A 161 8.72 17.96 -3.62
C GLN A 161 8.00 17.29 -2.45
N ALA A 162 6.88 16.63 -2.71
CA ALA A 162 6.10 15.98 -1.66
C ALA A 162 6.89 14.85 -0.98
N PHE A 163 7.54 13.98 -1.75
CA PHE A 163 8.27 12.84 -1.20
C PHE A 163 9.51 13.29 -0.42
N THR A 164 10.24 14.28 -0.93
CA THR A 164 11.40 14.87 -0.25
C THR A 164 11.01 15.54 1.06
N THR A 165 9.92 16.31 1.08
CA THR A 165 9.44 16.96 2.30
C THR A 165 8.96 15.93 3.33
N ALA A 166 8.22 14.90 2.90
CA ALA A 166 7.76 13.83 3.80
C ALA A 166 8.93 13.06 4.44
N GLU A 167 9.96 12.74 3.67
CA GLU A 167 11.16 12.08 4.19
C GLU A 167 11.91 12.97 5.19
N LYS A 168 12.12 14.25 4.86
CA LYS A 168 12.87 15.18 5.72
C LYS A 168 12.16 15.55 7.01
N GLN A 169 10.86 15.81 6.95
CA GLN A 169 10.10 16.36 8.08
C GLN A 169 9.44 15.28 8.94
N ALA A 170 8.97 14.20 8.32
CA ALA A 170 8.22 13.15 9.00
C ALA A 170 8.98 11.82 9.11
N ASP A 171 10.24 11.76 8.68
CA ASP A 171 11.07 10.54 8.61
C ASP A 171 10.32 9.40 7.88
N CYS A 172 9.49 9.76 6.90
CA CYS A 172 8.66 8.81 6.17
C CYS A 172 9.44 8.29 4.96
N LEU A 173 9.82 7.01 5.01
CA LEU A 173 10.57 6.36 3.95
C LEU A 173 9.84 6.46 2.60
N ARG A 174 10.57 6.87 1.56
CA ARG A 174 10.07 6.92 0.19
C ARG A 174 9.87 5.51 -0.35
N LEU A 175 8.63 5.03 -0.32
CA LEU A 175 8.28 3.68 -0.82
C LEU A 175 8.06 3.62 -2.33
N ILE A 176 7.89 4.78 -2.97
CA ILE A 176 7.62 4.90 -4.40
C ILE A 176 8.61 5.92 -4.97
N GLU A 177 9.37 5.50 -5.97
CA GLU A 177 10.28 6.39 -6.68
C GLU A 177 9.48 7.30 -7.64
N VAL A 178 9.96 8.53 -7.80
CA VAL A 178 9.30 9.51 -8.67
C VAL A 178 9.25 9.02 -10.11
N ASP A 179 10.36 8.47 -10.62
CA ASP A 179 10.42 7.99 -12.00
C ASP A 179 9.47 6.80 -12.24
N ASP A 180 9.24 5.93 -11.26
CA ASP A 180 8.27 4.83 -11.37
C ASP A 180 6.83 5.35 -11.49
N MET A 181 6.48 6.37 -10.70
CA MET A 181 5.20 7.05 -10.85
C MET A 181 5.03 7.64 -12.25
N LEU A 182 6.07 8.30 -12.78
CA LEU A 182 6.04 8.85 -14.14
C LEU A 182 5.82 7.77 -15.19
N VAL A 183 6.52 6.63 -15.08
CA VAL A 183 6.36 5.47 -15.98
C VAL A 183 4.94 4.90 -15.92
N MET A 184 4.33 4.86 -14.73
CA MET A 184 2.95 4.40 -14.57
C MET A 184 1.89 5.34 -15.17
N GLY A 185 2.23 6.59 -15.52
CA GLY A 185 1.29 7.52 -16.14
C GLY A 185 0.10 7.89 -15.23
N ASP A 186 -1.05 8.16 -15.84
CA ASP A 186 -2.24 8.68 -15.15
C ASP A 186 -2.95 7.66 -14.24
N ARG A 187 -2.54 6.40 -14.26
CA ARG A 187 -3.19 5.31 -13.52
C ARG A 187 -2.15 4.44 -12.80
N PRO A 188 -1.49 4.99 -11.77
CA PRO A 188 -0.54 4.22 -10.97
C PRO A 188 -1.19 3.05 -10.25
N ASP A 189 -0.39 2.05 -9.91
CA ASP A 189 -0.84 0.86 -9.19
C ASP A 189 -1.48 1.25 -7.84
N ALA A 190 -2.73 0.85 -7.67
CA ALA A 190 -3.52 1.27 -6.52
C ALA A 190 -3.04 0.70 -5.19
N MET A 191 -2.40 -0.46 -5.19
CA MET A 191 -1.81 -1.04 -3.97
C MET A 191 -0.52 -0.35 -3.61
N CYS A 192 0.32 -0.03 -4.61
CA CYS A 192 1.56 0.72 -4.38
C CYS A 192 1.28 2.07 -3.70
N VAL A 193 0.39 2.88 -4.30
CA VAL A 193 -0.03 4.17 -3.74
C VAL A 193 -0.71 4.00 -2.38
N PHE A 194 -1.61 3.01 -2.21
CA PHE A 194 -2.26 2.76 -0.93
C PHE A 194 -1.25 2.46 0.19
N THR A 195 -0.27 1.59 -0.07
CA THR A 195 0.77 1.25 0.91
C THR A 195 1.59 2.47 1.30
N TYR A 196 1.93 3.34 0.35
CA TYR A 196 2.66 4.56 0.64
C TYR A 196 1.81 5.59 1.42
N VAL A 197 0.57 5.81 1.03
CA VAL A 197 -0.34 6.70 1.77
C VAL A 197 -0.62 6.17 3.18
N GLN A 198 -0.66 4.85 3.37
CA GLN A 198 -0.78 4.25 4.70
C GLN A 198 0.47 4.52 5.55
N SER A 199 1.67 4.47 4.95
CA SER A 199 2.90 4.87 5.63
C SER A 199 2.88 6.35 6.01
N LEU A 200 2.51 7.23 5.07
CA LEU A 200 2.33 8.67 5.33
C LEU A 200 1.35 8.92 6.48
N TYR A 201 0.21 8.23 6.51
CA TYR A 201 -0.75 8.35 7.61
C TYR A 201 -0.13 8.02 8.97
N ASN A 202 0.63 6.93 9.07
CA ASN A 202 1.24 6.53 10.34
C ASN A 202 2.27 7.57 10.84
N HIS A 203 3.03 8.17 9.93
CA HIS A 203 4.06 9.16 10.27
C HIS A 203 3.45 10.56 10.49
N LEU A 204 2.61 11.05 9.58
CA LEU A 204 2.03 12.39 9.67
C LEU A 204 1.09 12.54 10.87
N LYS A 205 0.40 11.46 11.26
CA LYS A 205 -0.48 11.48 12.44
C LYS A 205 0.27 11.72 13.75
N THR A 206 1.59 11.57 13.80
CA THR A 206 2.36 11.93 15.01
C THR A 206 2.52 13.44 15.18
N PHE A 207 2.19 14.24 14.17
CA PHE A 207 2.26 15.71 14.16
C PHE A 207 0.87 16.37 14.33
N GLU A 208 -0.19 15.56 14.47
CA GLU A 208 -1.55 16.01 14.78
C GLU A 208 -1.74 16.17 16.30
#